data_AF-E7AB97-F1
#
_entry.id   AF-E7AB97-F1
#
_cell.length_a   1.000
_cell.length_b   1.000
_cell.length_c   1.000
_cell.angle_alpha   90.00
_cell.angle_beta   90.00
_cell.angle_gamma   90.00
#
_symmetry.space_group_name_H-M   'P 1'
#
loop_
_entity.id
_entity.type
_entity.pdbx_description
1 polymer ?
#
loop_
_entity_poly.entity_id
_entity_poly.type
_entity_poly.pdbx_seq_one_letter_code
_entity_poly.pdbx_strand_id
1 'polypeptide(L)'
;MSTQTMLQAFQKHLGDIDTQSLEMLDTQGKAHKIERFNHEIKSINESIGALQILQIACQKLLKLESKDRTSMQEAINKARFKEKGLFGVRLDIVLDSQEPLCVQVPNPLEVLESQGFDAMRASLEQGLSSIKGALTSIQESVATKQVFQKTPTLNTPNFSKDALLAMMKSS
;
A
#
# COMPACT_ATOMS: atom_id res chain seq x y z
N MET A 1 11.09 -51.56 26.63
CA MET A 1 10.67 -50.23 27.12
C MET A 1 9.21 -50.03 26.79
N SER A 2 8.34 -49.76 27.77
CA SER A 2 6.92 -49.56 27.52
C SER A 2 6.67 -48.17 26.93
N THR A 3 5.69 -48.07 26.04
CA THR A 3 5.25 -46.82 25.39
C THR A 3 4.96 -45.69 26.39
N GLN A 4 4.58 -46.03 27.63
CA GLN A 4 4.37 -45.10 28.72
C GLN A 4 5.65 -44.37 29.18
N THR A 5 6.79 -45.05 29.23
CA THR A 5 8.06 -44.43 29.65
C THR A 5 8.54 -43.40 28.62
N MET A 6 8.29 -43.69 27.34
CA MET A 6 8.59 -42.79 26.22
C MET A 6 7.69 -41.54 26.25
N LEU A 7 6.39 -41.71 26.49
CA LEU A 7 5.43 -40.60 26.62
C LEU A 7 5.76 -39.67 27.80
N GLN A 8 6.12 -40.23 28.96
CA GLN A 8 6.53 -39.44 30.13
C GLN A 8 7.82 -38.66 29.88
N ALA A 9 8.78 -39.25 29.16
CA ALA A 9 10.00 -38.56 28.78
C ALA A 9 9.72 -37.40 27.81
N PHE A 10 8.82 -37.58 26.83
CA PHE A 10 8.39 -36.50 25.94
C PHE A 10 7.69 -35.36 26.70
N GLN A 11 6.80 -35.70 27.63
CA GLN A 11 6.07 -34.71 28.45
C GLN A 11 7.01 -33.91 29.37
N LYS A 12 8.08 -34.54 29.87
CA LYS A 12 9.09 -33.89 30.72
C LYS A 12 10.05 -33.00 29.93
N HIS A 13 10.29 -33.28 28.65
CA HIS A 13 11.23 -32.51 27.80
C HIS A 13 10.56 -31.39 27.00
N LEU A 14 9.27 -31.51 26.68
CA LEU A 14 8.51 -30.48 25.97
C LEU A 14 8.08 -29.33 26.88
N GLY A 15 8.17 -29.47 28.21
CA GLY A 15 7.63 -28.51 29.17
C GLY A 15 6.09 -28.43 29.08
N ASP A 16 5.47 -27.51 29.82
CA ASP A 16 4.10 -27.10 29.50
C ASP A 16 4.09 -26.64 28.05
N ILE A 17 3.33 -27.35 27.20
CA ILE A 17 3.10 -26.91 25.83
C ILE A 17 2.33 -25.61 25.97
N ASP A 18 3.05 -24.49 25.87
CA ASP A 18 2.46 -23.17 25.89
C ASP A 18 1.47 -23.08 24.72
N THR A 19 0.19 -23.15 25.04
CA THR A 19 -0.90 -23.12 24.06
C THR A 19 -0.92 -21.81 23.28
N GLN A 20 -0.21 -20.77 23.75
CA GLN A 20 0.04 -19.54 22.97
C GLN A 20 0.88 -19.82 21.71
N SER A 21 1.76 -20.83 21.72
CA SER A 21 2.53 -21.25 20.55
C SER A 21 1.68 -21.93 19.47
N LEU A 22 0.51 -22.47 19.84
CA LEU A 22 -0.46 -23.04 18.89
C LEU A 22 -1.35 -21.95 18.25
N GLU A 23 -1.59 -20.84 18.95
CA GLU A 23 -2.19 -19.63 18.34
C GLU A 23 -1.26 -18.99 17.29
N MET A 24 0.06 -19.22 17.37
CA MET A 24 1.04 -18.75 16.36
C MET A 24 0.91 -19.47 14.99
N LEU A 25 0.15 -20.55 14.92
CA LEU A 25 -0.25 -21.28 13.71
C LEU A 25 -1.54 -20.72 13.08
N ASP A 26 -1.97 -19.52 13.46
CA ASP A 26 -3.07 -18.81 12.80
C ASP A 26 -2.68 -18.41 11.36
N THR A 27 -2.78 -19.39 10.46
CA THR A 27 -2.59 -19.24 9.01
C THR A 27 -3.76 -18.47 8.37
N GLN A 28 -4.94 -18.51 8.98
CA GLN A 28 -6.11 -17.77 8.49
C GLN A 28 -5.91 -16.27 8.73
N GLY A 29 -5.50 -15.84 9.92
CA GLY A 29 -5.17 -14.44 10.19
C GLY A 29 -4.04 -13.91 9.30
N LYS A 30 -3.06 -14.75 8.94
CA LYS A 30 -2.01 -14.38 7.96
C LYS A 30 -2.59 -14.22 6.55
N ALA A 31 -3.44 -15.14 6.09
CA ALA A 31 -4.06 -15.07 4.77
C ALA A 31 -4.91 -13.79 4.60
N HIS A 32 -5.73 -13.46 5.60
CA HIS A 32 -6.55 -12.23 5.57
C HIS A 32 -5.69 -10.95 5.56
N LYS A 33 -4.57 -10.93 6.31
CA LYS A 33 -3.62 -9.81 6.30
C LYS A 33 -2.97 -9.61 4.93
N ILE A 34 -2.60 -10.71 4.25
CA ILE A 34 -2.03 -10.69 2.90
C ILE A 34 -3.05 -10.17 1.89
N GLU A 35 -4.29 -10.68 1.93
CA GLU A 35 -5.35 -10.27 1.01
C GLU A 35 -5.67 -8.78 1.15
N ARG A 36 -5.83 -8.32 2.39
CA ARG A 36 -6.05 -6.90 2.69
C ARG A 36 -4.90 -6.03 2.17
N PHE A 37 -3.66 -6.41 2.46
CA PHE A 37 -2.48 -5.69 1.97
C PHE A 37 -2.45 -5.63 0.44
N ASN A 38 -2.75 -6.74 -0.25
CA ASN A 38 -2.79 -6.77 -1.71
C ASN A 38 -3.86 -5.81 -2.27
N HIS A 39 -5.04 -5.76 -1.64
CA HIS A 39 -6.09 -4.83 -2.03
C HIS A 39 -5.66 -3.37 -1.82
N GLU A 40 -5.05 -3.05 -0.69
CA GLU A 40 -4.54 -1.71 -0.38
C GLU A 40 -3.47 -1.27 -1.38
N ILE A 41 -2.46 -2.12 -1.65
CA ILE A 41 -1.41 -1.81 -2.62
C ILE A 41 -1.98 -1.64 -4.03
N LYS A 42 -2.96 -2.46 -4.42
CA LYS A 42 -3.64 -2.30 -5.70
C LYS A 42 -4.35 -0.95 -5.79
N SER A 43 -5.09 -0.55 -4.75
CA SER A 43 -5.77 0.74 -4.67
C SER A 43 -4.78 1.91 -4.74
N ILE A 44 -3.64 1.80 -4.05
CA ILE A 44 -2.57 2.80 -4.09
C ILE A 44 -1.99 2.93 -5.50
N ASN A 45 -1.68 1.80 -6.16
CA ASN A 45 -1.14 1.81 -7.52
C ASN A 45 -2.11 2.42 -8.53
N GLU A 46 -3.41 2.15 -8.37
CA GLU A 46 -4.45 2.77 -9.19
C GLU A 46 -4.51 4.29 -8.98
N SER A 47 -4.38 4.73 -7.73
CA SER A 47 -4.31 6.15 -7.37
C SER A 47 -3.09 6.83 -7.97
N ILE A 48 -1.91 6.20 -7.87
CA ILE A 48 -0.66 6.69 -8.49
C ILE A 48 -0.84 6.83 -10.01
N GLY A 49 -1.41 5.82 -10.67
CA GLY A 49 -1.65 5.86 -12.11
C GLY A 49 -2.57 7.02 -12.52
N ALA A 50 -3.67 7.22 -11.80
CA ALA A 50 -4.58 8.34 -12.05
C ALA A 50 -3.88 9.70 -11.84
N LEU A 51 -3.13 9.87 -10.75
CA LEU A 51 -2.38 11.09 -10.45
C LEU A 51 -1.32 11.40 -11.52
N GLN A 52 -0.60 10.39 -12.00
CA GLN A 52 0.42 10.56 -13.04
C GLN A 52 -0.19 11.00 -14.38
N ILE A 53 -1.32 10.40 -14.79
CA ILE A 53 -2.02 10.80 -16.02
C ILE A 53 -2.49 12.26 -15.89
N LEU A 54 -3.08 12.62 -14.75
CA LEU A 54 -3.52 13.99 -14.50
C LEU A 54 -2.34 14.97 -14.49
N GLN A 55 -1.21 14.60 -13.89
CA GLN A 55 0.01 15.40 -13.87
C GLN A 55 0.51 15.70 -15.28
N ILE A 56 0.60 14.67 -16.13
CA ILE A 56 1.03 14.80 -17.53
C ILE A 56 0.08 15.71 -18.30
N ALA A 57 -1.23 15.56 -18.08
CA ALA A 57 -2.23 16.39 -18.74
C ALA A 57 -2.10 17.88 -18.31
N CYS A 58 -1.95 18.16 -17.02
CA CYS A 58 -1.72 19.52 -16.52
C CYS A 58 -0.45 20.14 -17.13
N GLN A 59 0.65 19.39 -17.18
CA GLN A 59 1.91 19.85 -17.79
C GLN A 59 1.76 20.11 -19.29
N LYS A 60 0.97 19.29 -20.01
CA LYS A 60 0.69 19.52 -21.43
C LYS A 60 -0.12 20.80 -21.62
N LEU A 61 -1.17 21.00 -20.83
CA LEU A 61 -2.03 22.18 -20.91
C LEU A 61 -1.26 23.48 -20.60
N LEU A 62 -0.32 23.46 -19.64
CA LEU A 62 0.52 24.63 -19.33
C LEU A 62 1.47 25.05 -20.47
N LYS A 63 1.69 24.19 -21.46
CA LYS A 63 2.50 24.49 -22.66
C LYS A 63 1.66 25.07 -23.81
N LEU A 64 0.33 25.04 -23.71
CA LEU A 64 -0.56 25.54 -24.76
C LEU A 64 -0.82 27.03 -24.59
N GLU A 65 -1.12 27.70 -25.71
CA GLU A 65 -1.52 29.11 -25.75
C GLU A 65 -3.03 29.26 -25.61
N SER A 66 -3.50 30.44 -25.17
CA SER A 66 -4.91 30.72 -24.87
C SER A 66 -5.89 30.50 -26.04
N LYS A 67 -5.40 30.59 -27.29
CA LYS A 67 -6.21 30.43 -28.50
C LYS A 67 -6.38 28.97 -28.93
N ASP A 68 -5.59 28.04 -28.39
CA ASP A 68 -5.57 26.64 -28.83
C ASP A 68 -6.60 25.77 -28.09
N ARG A 69 -7.88 26.16 -28.18
CA ARG A 69 -8.98 25.48 -27.47
C ARG A 69 -9.14 24.02 -27.91
N THR A 70 -8.89 23.71 -29.19
CA THR A 70 -9.00 22.35 -29.73
C THR A 70 -7.97 21.42 -29.09
N SER A 71 -6.70 21.84 -29.01
CA SER A 71 -5.66 21.04 -28.36
C SER A 71 -5.86 20.92 -26.86
N MET A 72 -6.41 21.96 -26.20
CA MET A 72 -6.79 21.88 -24.79
C MET A 72 -7.88 20.84 -24.55
N GLN A 73 -8.94 20.88 -25.36
CA GLN A 73 -10.03 19.91 -25.28
C GLN A 73 -9.54 18.49 -25.53
N GLU A 74 -8.63 18.30 -26.50
CA GLU A 74 -8.03 17.00 -26.76
C GLU A 74 -7.20 16.50 -25.58
N ALA A 75 -6.38 17.37 -24.96
CA ALA A 75 -5.60 17.02 -23.78
C ALA A 75 -6.49 16.63 -22.59
N ILE A 76 -7.59 17.36 -22.37
CA ILE A 76 -8.59 17.04 -21.33
C ILE A 76 -9.27 15.70 -21.61
N ASN A 77 -9.69 15.47 -22.85
CA ASN A 77 -10.38 14.24 -23.24
C ASN A 77 -9.49 13.00 -23.13
N LYS A 78 -8.19 13.16 -23.35
CA LYS A 78 -7.17 12.10 -23.19
C LYS A 78 -6.80 11.85 -21.74
N ALA A 79 -7.05 12.79 -20.83
CA ALA A 79 -6.77 12.63 -19.40
C ALA A 79 -7.83 11.76 -18.73
N ARG A 80 -7.76 10.45 -19.00
CA ARG A 80 -8.67 9.44 -18.49
C ARG A 80 -7.94 8.30 -17.82
N PHE A 81 -8.52 7.76 -16.76
CA PHE A 81 -8.07 6.54 -16.10
C PHE A 81 -9.26 5.59 -15.95
N LYS A 82 -9.12 4.34 -16.44
CA LYS A 82 -10.21 3.34 -16.45
C LYS A 82 -11.53 3.92 -17.03
N GLU A 83 -11.43 4.54 -18.20
CA GLU A 83 -12.54 5.22 -18.92
C GLU A 83 -13.16 6.45 -18.24
N LYS A 84 -12.69 6.83 -17.05
CA LYS A 84 -13.18 8.02 -16.32
C LYS A 84 -12.29 9.23 -16.58
N GLY A 85 -12.90 10.38 -16.85
CA GLY A 85 -12.19 11.66 -16.93
C GLY A 85 -11.62 12.08 -15.57
N LEU A 86 -10.46 12.73 -15.58
CA LEU A 86 -9.75 13.12 -14.36
C LEU A 86 -9.94 14.60 -13.98
N PHE A 87 -10.25 15.46 -14.94
CA PHE A 87 -10.55 16.87 -14.65
C PHE A 87 -11.99 17.03 -14.14
N GLY A 88 -12.18 17.95 -13.21
CA GLY A 88 -13.48 18.20 -12.56
C GLY A 88 -13.91 17.11 -11.58
N VAL A 89 -13.08 16.07 -11.37
CA VAL A 89 -13.36 14.94 -10.48
C VAL A 89 -12.46 15.02 -9.25
N ARG A 90 -13.03 14.66 -8.11
CA ARG A 90 -12.29 14.50 -6.85
C ARG A 90 -11.70 13.08 -6.78
N LEU A 91 -10.40 12.99 -6.60
CA LEU A 91 -9.67 11.76 -6.35
C LEU A 91 -9.43 11.62 -4.85
N ASP A 92 -10.10 10.66 -4.24
CA ASP A 92 -9.92 10.31 -2.82
C ASP A 92 -8.99 9.11 -2.70
N ILE A 93 -7.89 9.29 -1.96
CA ILE A 93 -6.82 8.30 -1.83
C ILE A 93 -6.73 7.91 -0.36
N VAL A 94 -7.15 6.68 -0.06
CA VAL A 94 -7.14 6.15 1.30
C VAL A 94 -5.75 5.62 1.63
N LEU A 95 -5.18 6.14 2.72
CA LEU A 95 -3.95 5.65 3.35
C LEU A 95 -4.28 5.19 4.77
N ASP A 96 -3.61 4.15 5.27
CA ASP A 96 -3.99 3.37 6.47
C ASP A 96 -4.25 4.16 7.77
N SER A 97 -3.72 5.39 7.88
CA SER A 97 -3.65 6.11 9.16
C SER A 97 -3.92 7.61 9.05
N GLN A 98 -4.36 8.11 7.90
CA GLN A 98 -4.60 9.54 7.68
C GLN A 98 -5.98 9.78 7.06
N GLU A 99 -6.48 11.01 7.20
CA GLU A 99 -7.60 11.45 6.37
C GLU A 99 -7.28 11.19 4.89
N PRO A 100 -8.27 10.76 4.09
CA PRO A 100 -8.04 10.46 2.69
C PRO A 100 -7.46 11.69 1.99
N LEU A 101 -6.35 11.51 1.29
CA LEU A 101 -5.78 12.58 0.49
C LEU A 101 -6.77 12.90 -0.63
N CYS A 102 -7.12 14.17 -0.73
CA CYS A 102 -8.05 14.67 -1.72
C CYS A 102 -7.27 15.48 -2.76
N VAL A 103 -7.29 15.01 -4.01
CA VAL A 103 -6.77 15.76 -5.15
C VAL A 103 -7.90 16.06 -6.10
N GLN A 104 -8.11 17.33 -6.41
CA GLN A 104 -9.08 17.77 -7.41
C GLN A 104 -8.46 18.87 -8.24
N VAL A 105 -8.52 18.71 -9.56
CA VAL A 105 -8.15 19.75 -10.52
C VAL A 105 -9.43 20.13 -11.27
N PRO A 106 -9.86 21.40 -11.24
CA PRO A 106 -11.07 21.82 -11.93
C PRO A 106 -10.92 21.63 -13.44
N ASN A 107 -12.04 21.62 -14.16
CA ASN A 107 -12.02 21.58 -15.61
C ASN A 107 -11.33 22.85 -16.15
N PRO A 108 -10.17 22.74 -16.83
CA PRO A 108 -9.42 23.90 -17.26
C PRO A 108 -10.18 24.79 -18.24
N LEU A 109 -11.05 24.21 -19.07
CA LEU A 109 -11.86 24.99 -20.01
C LEU A 109 -12.98 25.79 -19.31
N GLU A 110 -13.57 25.25 -18.26
CA GLU A 110 -14.55 25.99 -17.45
C GLU A 110 -13.89 27.14 -16.69
N VAL A 111 -12.69 26.93 -16.16
CA VAL A 111 -11.89 28.01 -15.53
C VAL A 111 -11.49 29.06 -16.56
N LEU A 112 -11.08 28.64 -17.76
CA LEU A 112 -10.73 29.55 -18.85
C LEU A 112 -11.91 30.45 -19.26
N GLU A 113 -13.12 29.90 -19.32
CA GLU A 113 -14.33 30.64 -19.68
C GLU A 113 -14.79 31.60 -18.58
N SER A 114 -14.67 31.17 -17.31
CA SER A 114 -15.18 31.95 -16.17
C SER A 114 -14.19 32.99 -15.64
N GLN A 115 -12.89 32.71 -15.65
CA GLN A 115 -11.87 33.49 -14.95
C GLN A 115 -10.67 33.86 -15.85
N GLY A 116 -10.63 33.37 -17.09
CA GLY A 116 -9.59 33.68 -18.05
C GLY A 116 -8.34 32.79 -17.96
N PHE A 117 -7.39 33.07 -18.85
CA PHE A 117 -6.25 32.18 -19.09
C PHE A 117 -5.25 32.12 -17.93
N ASP A 118 -5.00 33.25 -17.26
CA ASP A 118 -4.07 33.27 -16.11
C ASP A 118 -4.62 32.47 -14.93
N ALA A 119 -5.92 32.57 -14.66
CA ALA A 119 -6.59 31.78 -13.63
C ALA A 119 -6.56 30.28 -13.96
N MET A 120 -6.77 29.91 -15.24
CA MET A 120 -6.62 28.54 -15.69
C MET A 120 -5.21 28.02 -15.42
N ARG A 121 -4.16 28.78 -15.78
CA ARG A 121 -2.76 28.37 -15.51
C ARG A 121 -2.50 28.20 -14.02
N ALA A 122 -2.93 29.16 -13.20
CA ALA A 122 -2.78 29.09 -11.75
C ALA A 122 -3.48 27.84 -11.18
N SER A 123 -4.68 27.49 -11.66
CA SER A 123 -5.41 26.30 -11.24
C SER A 123 -4.66 25.00 -11.59
N LEU A 124 -4.00 24.95 -12.76
CA LEU A 124 -3.20 23.80 -13.19
C LEU A 124 -1.91 23.68 -12.38
N GLU A 125 -1.25 24.79 -12.07
CA GLU A 125 -0.04 24.82 -11.23
C GLU A 125 -0.35 24.40 -9.79
N GLN A 126 -1.45 24.89 -9.23
CA GLN A 126 -1.95 24.45 -7.93
C GLN A 126 -2.29 22.96 -7.95
N GLY A 127 -2.94 22.48 -9.01
CA GLY A 127 -3.19 21.07 -9.25
C GLY A 127 -1.92 20.22 -9.27
N LEU A 128 -0.88 20.67 -9.98
CA LEU A 128 0.43 20.00 -10.00
C LEU A 128 1.09 19.93 -8.63
N SER A 129 0.99 21.01 -7.84
CA SER A 129 1.50 21.05 -6.47
C SER A 129 0.76 20.04 -5.57
N SER A 130 -0.58 20.01 -5.67
CA SER A 130 -1.42 19.05 -4.93
C SER A 130 -1.11 17.60 -5.31
N ILE A 131 -0.97 17.30 -6.61
CA ILE A 131 -0.59 15.96 -7.09
C ILE A 131 0.78 15.56 -6.55
N LYS A 132 1.77 16.46 -6.60
CA LYS A 132 3.11 16.20 -6.07
C LYS A 132 3.07 15.89 -4.57
N GLY A 133 2.33 16.68 -3.80
CA GLY A 133 2.13 16.44 -2.37
C GLY A 133 1.51 15.06 -2.11
N ALA A 134 0.46 14.71 -2.84
CA ALA A 134 -0.20 13.41 -2.70
C ALA A 134 0.74 12.24 -3.04
N LEU A 135 1.52 12.33 -4.12
CA LEU A 135 2.51 11.31 -4.50
C LEU A 135 3.60 11.15 -3.42
N THR A 136 4.05 12.25 -2.82
CA THR A 136 5.01 12.21 -1.70
C THR A 136 4.41 11.52 -0.47
N SER A 137 3.18 11.87 -0.08
CA SER A 137 2.50 11.22 1.05
C SER A 137 2.24 9.73 0.81
N ILE A 138 1.90 9.34 -0.42
CA ILE A 138 1.80 7.92 -0.82
C ILE A 138 3.16 7.23 -0.65
N GLN A 139 4.24 7.84 -1.13
CA GLN A 139 5.58 7.28 -1.03
C GLN A 139 6.00 7.04 0.43
N GLU A 140 5.75 8.01 1.32
CA GLU A 140 6.02 7.90 2.75
C GLU A 140 5.17 6.81 3.41
N SER A 141 3.88 6.73 3.05
CA SER A 141 2.97 5.69 3.56
C SER A 141 3.41 4.29 3.13
N VAL A 142 3.79 4.10 1.87
CA VAL A 142 4.25 2.81 1.35
C VAL A 142 5.58 2.41 1.97
N ALA A 143 6.51 3.35 2.18
CA ALA A 143 7.83 3.07 2.77
C ALA A 143 7.74 2.57 4.23
N THR A 144 6.69 2.95 4.96
CA THR A 144 6.50 2.61 6.37
C THR A 144 5.61 1.39 6.60
N LYS A 145 4.93 0.89 5.55
CA LYS A 145 4.08 -0.31 5.63
C LYS A 145 4.90 -1.56 5.98
N GLN A 146 4.65 -2.17 7.14
CA GLN A 146 5.11 -3.52 7.50
C GLN A 146 3.91 -4.46 7.67
N VAL A 147 3.80 -5.48 6.82
CA VAL A 147 2.69 -6.45 6.82
C VAL A 147 2.82 -7.48 7.95
N PHE A 148 4.07 -7.83 8.28
CA PHE A 148 4.39 -8.74 9.37
C PHE A 148 5.46 -8.09 10.23
N GLN A 149 5.18 -7.97 11.53
CA GLN A 149 6.22 -7.68 12.50
C GLN A 149 7.16 -8.89 12.57
N LYS A 150 8.47 -8.64 12.65
CA LYS A 150 9.42 -9.73 12.94
C LYS A 150 9.04 -10.32 14.29
N THR A 151 8.57 -11.57 14.28
CA THR A 151 8.41 -12.35 15.51
C THR A 151 9.74 -12.35 16.25
N PRO A 152 9.79 -12.07 17.56
CA PRO A 152 10.93 -12.42 18.37
C PRO A 152 11.26 -13.88 18.07
N THR A 153 12.47 -14.17 17.60
CA THR A 153 12.88 -15.55 17.37
C THR A 153 12.76 -16.28 18.70
N LEU A 154 11.80 -17.19 18.81
CA LEU A 154 11.78 -18.18 19.88
C LEU A 154 13.16 -18.83 19.85
N ASN A 155 13.90 -18.78 20.96
CA ASN A 155 15.16 -19.52 21.08
C ASN A 155 14.86 -20.97 20.69
N THR A 156 15.25 -21.39 19.50
CA THR A 156 15.12 -22.79 19.09
C THR A 156 15.90 -23.59 20.12
N PRO A 157 15.27 -24.47 20.92
CA PRO A 157 16.02 -25.34 21.79
C PRO A 157 16.98 -26.15 20.90
N ASN A 158 18.27 -25.92 21.08
CA ASN A 158 19.31 -26.63 20.35
C ASN A 158 19.32 -28.07 20.88
N PHE A 159 18.64 -28.97 20.18
CA PHE A 159 18.71 -30.40 20.49
C PHE A 159 20.12 -30.88 20.16
N SER A 160 21.00 -30.86 21.15
CA SER A 160 22.35 -31.39 21.02
C SER A 160 22.25 -32.88 20.70
N LYS A 161 22.76 -33.25 19.52
CA LYS A 161 22.89 -34.65 19.09
C LYS A 161 23.68 -35.49 20.10
N ASP A 162 24.60 -34.86 20.83
CA ASP A 162 25.39 -35.51 21.87
C ASP A 162 24.55 -35.87 23.10
N ALA A 163 23.55 -35.05 23.45
CA ALA A 163 22.63 -35.34 24.53
C ALA A 163 21.74 -36.57 24.21
N LEU A 164 21.29 -36.68 22.95
CA LEU A 164 20.53 -37.85 22.48
C LEU A 164 21.39 -39.13 22.44
N LEU A 165 22.64 -39.01 21.99
CA LEU A 165 23.58 -40.14 21.96
C LEU A 165 24.00 -40.61 23.36
N ALA A 166 24.09 -39.70 24.33
CA ALA A 166 24.38 -40.04 25.73
C ALA A 166 23.26 -40.88 26.35
N MET A 167 21.99 -40.62 26.01
CA MET A 167 20.85 -41.40 26.49
C MET A 167 20.75 -42.80 25.86
N MET A 168 21.25 -42.97 24.63
CA MET A 168 21.26 -44.29 23.97
C MET A 168 22.38 -45.21 24.49
N LYS A 169 23.41 -44.66 25.14
CA LYS A 169 24.53 -45.43 25.70
C LYS A 169 24.32 -45.85 27.15
N SER A 170 23.27 -45.36 27.82
CA SER A 170 22.95 -45.66 29.22
C SER A 170 21.77 -46.63 29.39
N SER A 171 21.38 -47.37 28.34
CA SER A 171 20.42 -48.48 28.41
C SER A 171 21.10 -49.83 28.29
#